data_AF-A0A350G0S6-F1
#
_entry.id   AF-A0A350G0S6-F1
#
_cell.length_a   1.000
_cell.length_b   1.000
_cell.length_c   1.000
_cell.angle_alpha   90.00
_cell.angle_beta   90.00
_cell.angle_gamma   90.00
#
_symmetry.space_group_name_H-M   'P 1'
#
loop_
_entity.id
_entity.type
_entity.pdbx_description
1 polymer ?
#
loop_
_entity_poly.entity_id
_entity_poly.type
_entity_poly.pdbx_seq_one_letter_code
_entity_poly.pdbx_strand_id
1 'polypeptide(L)'
;MRNISRLERFLGPDNYRVVQGLFKTPAAVIGTILISFFILIAIGAPFLAPPANPNDPYSIPRDGFKAEPKPMGTEWNSRPPPLPVWWKAVSLF
;
A
#
# COMPACT_ATOMS: atom_id res chain seq x y z
N MET A 1 -28.28 -21.48 27.33
CA MET A 1 -26.83 -21.23 27.30
C MET A 1 -26.47 -20.53 26.00
N ARG A 2 -25.68 -19.45 26.04
CA ARG A 2 -25.27 -18.70 24.84
C ARG A 2 -24.20 -19.49 24.09
N ASN A 3 -24.38 -19.72 22.78
CA ASN A 3 -23.40 -20.43 21.97
C ASN A 3 -22.24 -19.48 21.63
N ILE A 4 -21.10 -19.66 22.29
CA ILE A 4 -19.91 -18.82 22.10
C ILE A 4 -19.08 -19.41 20.97
N SER A 5 -18.94 -18.64 19.89
CA SER A 5 -18.07 -19.00 18.77
C SER A 5 -16.61 -19.10 19.24
N ARG A 6 -15.82 -19.99 18.62
CA ARG A 6 -14.37 -20.07 18.88
C ARG A 6 -13.66 -18.72 18.70
N LEU A 7 -14.15 -17.89 17.77
CA LEU A 7 -13.64 -16.54 17.54
C LEU A 7 -13.95 -15.59 18.71
N GLU A 8 -15.16 -15.67 19.27
CA GLU A 8 -15.54 -14.85 20.43
C GLU A 8 -14.73 -15.24 21.67
N ARG A 9 -14.45 -16.54 21.85
CA ARG A 9 -13.60 -17.02 22.95
C ARG A 9 -12.15 -16.53 22.82
N PHE A 10 -11.63 -16.38 21.60
CA PHE A 10 -10.27 -15.92 21.35
C PHE A 10 -10.13 -14.39 21.47
N LEU A 11 -11.05 -13.64 20.86
CA LEU A 11 -11.00 -12.17 20.83
C LEU A 11 -11.47 -11.54 22.15
N GLY A 12 -12.27 -12.28 22.93
CA GLY A 12 -13.02 -11.73 24.05
C GLY A 12 -14.31 -11.04 23.60
N PRO A 13 -15.30 -10.89 24.51
CA PRO A 13 -16.63 -10.41 24.16
C PRO A 13 -16.64 -8.96 23.65
N ASP A 14 -15.76 -8.10 24.17
CA ASP A 14 -15.73 -6.69 23.80
C ASP A 14 -15.16 -6.49 22.38
N ASN A 15 -14.01 -7.10 22.08
CA ASN A 15 -13.39 -7.01 20.76
C ASN A 15 -14.23 -7.73 19.70
N TYR A 16 -14.88 -8.84 20.06
CA TYR A 16 -15.78 -9.55 19.15
C TYR A 16 -16.92 -8.64 18.66
N ARG A 17 -17.51 -7.84 19.55
CA ARG A 17 -18.56 -6.87 19.19
C ARG A 17 -18.04 -5.77 18.25
N VAL A 18 -16.82 -5.29 18.46
CA VAL A 18 -16.18 -4.30 17.58
C VAL A 18 -15.97 -4.88 16.18
N VAL A 19 -15.37 -6.07 16.09
CA VAL A 19 -15.13 -6.76 14.81
C VAL A 19 -16.45 -7.06 14.09
N GLN A 20 -17.47 -7.52 14.83
CA GLN A 20 -18.79 -7.75 14.26
C GLN A 20 -19.44 -6.44 13.76
N GLY A 21 -19.15 -5.31 14.41
CA GLY A 21 -19.60 -3.98 14.00
C GLY A 21 -19.09 -3.55 12.63
N LEU A 22 -17.89 -3.99 12.24
CA LEU A 22 -17.29 -3.68 10.93
C LEU A 22 -18.12 -4.19 9.75
N PHE A 23 -18.93 -5.25 9.96
CA PHE A 23 -19.75 -5.88 8.94
C PHE A 23 -21.25 -5.58 9.06
N LYS A 24 -21.65 -4.67 9.96
CA LYS A 24 -23.05 -4.50 10.34
C LYS A 24 -23.82 -3.46 9.52
N THR A 25 -23.14 -2.45 8.97
CA THR A 25 -23.76 -1.40 8.17
C THR A 25 -23.03 -1.24 6.83
N PRO A 26 -23.70 -0.80 5.76
CA PRO A 26 -23.04 -0.55 4.48
C PRO A 26 -21.85 0.42 4.59
N ALA A 27 -22.00 1.47 5.40
CA ALA A 27 -20.92 2.43 5.65
C ALA A 27 -19.71 1.79 6.33
N ALA A 28 -19.92 0.97 7.37
CA ALA A 28 -18.83 0.27 8.06
C ALA A 28 -18.13 -0.74 7.13
N VAL A 29 -18.89 -1.44 6.29
CA VAL A 29 -18.34 -2.38 5.30
C VAL A 29 -17.47 -1.63 4.28
N ILE A 30 -17.95 -0.52 3.72
CA ILE A 30 -17.18 0.30 2.77
C ILE A 30 -15.89 0.81 3.42
N GLY A 31 -15.97 1.33 4.65
CA GLY A 31 -14.78 1.78 5.39
C GLY A 31 -13.79 0.65 5.62
N THR A 32 -14.27 -0.53 5.98
CA THR A 32 -13.43 -1.73 6.18
C THR A 32 -12.76 -2.17 4.88
N ILE A 33 -13.47 -2.14 3.75
CA ILE A 33 -12.93 -2.43 2.41
C ILE A 33 -11.83 -1.42 2.06
N LEU A 34 -12.08 -0.12 2.27
CA LEU A 34 -11.13 0.94 1.95
C LEU A 34 -9.83 0.79 2.75
N ILE A 35 -9.92 0.54 4.06
CA ILE A 35 -8.74 0.33 4.91
C ILE A 35 -8.01 -0.95 4.48
N SER A 36 -8.74 -2.04 4.24
CA SER A 36 -8.15 -3.31 3.78
C SER A 36 -7.41 -3.15 2.46
N PHE A 37 -7.95 -2.36 1.54
CA PHE A 37 -7.31 -2.02 0.27
C PHE A 37 -5.96 -1.31 0.49
N PHE A 38 -5.90 -0.30 1.36
CA PHE A 38 -4.63 0.37 1.67
C PHE A 38 -3.63 -0.53 2.39
N ILE A 39 -4.09 -1.45 3.24
CA ILE A 39 -3.23 -2.45 3.86
C ILE A 39 -2.59 -3.35 2.78
N LEU A 40 -3.39 -3.80 1.81
CA LEU A 40 -2.88 -4.60 0.69
C LEU A 40 -1.87 -3.82 -0.16
N ILE A 41 -2.12 -2.53 -0.43
CA ILE A 41 -1.16 -1.65 -1.11
C ILE A 41 0.13 -1.54 -0.30
N ALA A 42 0.04 -1.33 1.01
CA ALA A 42 1.23 -1.15 1.86
C ALA A 42 2.09 -2.42 1.89
N ILE A 43 1.48 -3.60 2.00
CA ILE A 43 2.18 -4.89 1.90
C ILE A 43 2.80 -5.06 0.51
N GLY A 44 2.07 -4.69 -0.54
CA GLY A 44 2.53 -4.76 -1.93
C GLY A 44 3.50 -3.65 -2.37
N ALA A 45 3.77 -2.66 -1.52
CA ALA A 45 4.52 -1.46 -1.89
C ALA A 45 5.90 -1.75 -2.52
N PRO A 46 6.71 -2.70 -2.02
CA PRO A 46 8.02 -3.01 -2.62
C PRO A 46 7.94 -3.52 -4.07
N PHE A 47 6.81 -4.11 -4.47
CA PHE A 47 6.59 -4.60 -5.83
C PHE A 47 5.93 -3.55 -6.73
N LEU A 48 5.04 -2.74 -6.16
CA LEU A 48 4.32 -1.67 -6.86
C LEU A 48 5.22 -0.47 -7.15
N ALA A 49 6.09 -0.12 -6.20
CA ALA A 49 7.02 1.00 -6.26
C ALA A 49 8.36 0.57 -5.61
N PRO A 50 9.20 -0.20 -6.33
CA PRO A 50 10.45 -0.69 -5.78
C PRO A 50 11.38 0.47 -5.36
N PRO A 51 12.03 0.38 -4.19
CA PRO A 51 12.90 1.44 -3.73
C PRO A 51 14.15 1.55 -4.60
N ALA A 52 14.59 2.78 -4.86
CA ALA A 52 15.84 3.01 -5.60
C ALA A 52 17.08 2.56 -4.83
N ASN A 53 17.05 2.64 -3.50
CA ASN A 53 18.06 2.11 -2.61
C ASN A 53 17.39 1.21 -1.55
N PRO A 54 17.64 -0.10 -1.52
CA PRO A 54 17.06 -1.00 -0.51
C PRO A 54 17.42 -0.64 0.93
N ASN A 55 18.59 -0.01 1.15
CA ASN A 55 19.04 0.42 2.48
C ASN A 55 18.43 1.76 2.92
N ASP A 56 17.80 2.49 1.99
CA ASP A 56 17.15 3.78 2.26
C ASP A 56 15.86 3.91 1.42
N PRO A 57 14.81 3.15 1.78
CA PRO A 57 13.61 3.01 0.96
C PRO A 57 12.71 4.25 0.94
N TYR A 58 12.89 5.17 1.89
CA TYR A 58 12.10 6.40 1.98
C TYR A 58 12.77 7.59 1.26
N SER A 59 13.99 7.40 0.75
CA SER A 59 14.66 8.42 -0.05
C SER A 59 14.00 8.60 -1.41
N ILE A 60 13.60 9.85 -1.70
CA ILE A 60 13.09 10.23 -3.01
C ILE A 60 14.26 10.22 -4.00
N PRO A 61 14.20 9.40 -5.06
CA PRO A 61 15.27 9.32 -6.05
C PRO A 61 15.34 10.66 -6.81
N ARG A 62 16.55 11.06 -7.19
CA ARG A 62 16.81 12.33 -7.87
C ARG A 62 17.83 12.09 -8.97
N ASP A 63 17.62 12.67 -10.14
CA ASP A 63 18.57 12.62 -11.26
C ASP A 63 19.86 13.42 -10.97
N GLY A 64 19.79 14.41 -10.06
CA GLY A 64 20.93 15.19 -9.61
C GLY A 64 20.52 16.54 -9.01
N PHE A 65 21.50 17.43 -8.84
CA PHE A 65 21.30 18.82 -8.41
C PHE A 65 21.81 19.77 -9.49
N LYS A 66 20.99 20.72 -9.93
CA LYS A 66 21.35 21.78 -10.89
C LYS A 66 20.75 23.10 -10.44
N ALA A 67 21.41 24.19 -10.78
CA ALA A 67 20.91 25.54 -10.50
C ALA A 67 19.62 25.84 -11.29
N GLU A 68 19.58 25.40 -12.55
CA GLU A 68 18.40 25.52 -13.40
C GLU A 68 17.52 24.26 -13.29
N PRO A 69 16.21 24.42 -13.01
CA PRO A 69 15.27 23.31 -13.01
C PRO A 69 15.09 22.75 -14.42
N LYS A 70 15.01 21.43 -14.55
CA LYS A 70 14.70 20.78 -15.82
C LYS A 70 13.19 20.81 -16.10
N PRO A 71 12.77 20.85 -17.38
CA PRO A 71 11.38 20.63 -17.76
C PRO A 71 10.85 19.27 -17.26
N MET A 72 9.53 19.19 -17.09
CA MET A 72 8.84 17.94 -16.78
C MET A 72 9.05 16.89 -17.88
N GLY A 73 9.14 15.62 -17.49
CA GLY A 73 9.34 14.51 -18.44
C GLY A 73 10.75 14.42 -19.04
N THR A 74 11.70 15.25 -18.60
CA THR A 74 13.10 15.08 -19.00
C THR A 74 13.65 13.73 -18.55
N GLU A 75 14.33 13.04 -19.47
CA GLU A 75 14.95 11.76 -19.17
C GLU A 75 16.07 11.90 -18.14
N TRP A 76 16.19 10.87 -17.31
CA TRP A 76 17.22 10.78 -16.29
C TRP A 76 18.57 10.48 -16.95
N ASN A 77 19.59 11.22 -16.57
CA ASN A 77 20.96 10.98 -17.00
C ASN A 77 21.70 10.06 -16.00
N SER A 78 21.34 10.10 -14.71
CA SER A 78 22.01 9.34 -13.67
C SER A 78 21.04 8.65 -12.71
N ARG A 79 21.28 7.36 -12.47
CA ARG A 79 20.61 6.54 -11.44
C ARG A 79 19.07 6.60 -11.49
N PRO A 80 18.43 6.26 -12.63
CA PRO A 80 16.98 6.13 -12.67
C PRO A 80 16.50 5.09 -11.64
N PRO A 81 15.36 5.33 -10.97
CA PRO A 81 14.79 4.33 -10.08
C PRO A 81 14.45 3.06 -10.86
N PRO A 82 14.46 1.89 -10.20
CA PRO A 82 14.06 0.64 -10.84
C PRO A 82 12.61 0.76 -11.33
N LEU A 83 12.38 0.27 -12.55
CA LEU A 83 11.02 0.23 -13.09
C LEU A 83 10.20 -0.82 -12.33
N PRO A 84 8.94 -0.52 -11.97
CA PRO A 84 8.05 -1.51 -11.40
C PRO A 84 7.82 -2.68 -12.35
N VAL A 85 7.54 -3.86 -11.79
CA VAL A 85 7.31 -5.09 -12.59
C VAL A 85 6.17 -4.91 -13.59
N TRP A 86 5.14 -4.16 -13.20
CA TRP A 86 3.97 -3.88 -14.05
C TRP A 86 4.28 -2.96 -15.24
N TRP A 87 5.37 -2.19 -15.22
CA TRP A 87 5.71 -1.28 -16.32
C TRP A 87 5.93 -2.03 -17.64
N LYS A 88 6.58 -3.21 -17.57
CA LYS A 88 6.78 -4.07 -18.75
C LYS A 88 5.46 -4.53 -19.35
N ALA A 89 4.48 -4.87 -18.52
CA ALA A 89 3.18 -5.34 -18.98
C ALA A 89 2.38 -4.25 -19.71
N VAL A 90 2.48 -2.99 -19.26
CA VAL A 90 1.76 -1.86 -19.86
C VAL A 90 2.45 -1.35 -21.14
N SER A 91 3.77 -1.44 -21.23
CA SER A 91 4.56 -1.00 -22.39
C SER A 91 4.61 -2.01 -23.55
N LEU A 92 3.93 -3.14 -23.42
CA LEU A 92 3.85 -4.21 -24.44
C LEU A 92 2.73 -4.00 -25.47
N PHE A 93 1.98 -2.90 -25.39
CA PHE A 93 0.92 -2.49 -26.31
C PHE A 93 1.29 -1.16 -26.98
#